data_AF-A0A928LJR9-F1
#
_entry.id   AF-A0A928LJR9-F1
#
_cell.length_a   1.000
_cell.length_b   1.000
_cell.length_c   1.000
_cell.angle_alpha   90.00
_cell.angle_beta   90.00
_cell.angle_gamma   90.00
#
_symmetry.space_group_name_H-M   'P 1'
#
loop_
_entity.id
_entity.type
_entity.pdbx_description
1 polymer ?
#
loop_
_entity_poly.entity_id
_entity_poly.type
_entity_poly.pdbx_seq_one_letter_code
_entity_poly.pdbx_strand_id
1 'polypeptide(L)' 'KNSKPDPEVFLKAADMLGISYGECMIVEDADAGIEAGKRAGMKTLSVHGAKGADVEIDDLEKRIFSIL' A
#
# COMPACT_ATOMS: atom_id res chain seq x y z
N LYS A 1 -7.71 -16.70 -5.17
CA LYS A 1 -6.36 -16.57 -5.80
C LYS A 1 -6.50 -15.61 -6.96
N ASN A 2 -6.66 -14.33 -6.64
CA ASN A 2 -6.93 -13.27 -7.59
C ASN A 2 -5.76 -12.28 -7.57
N SER A 3 -5.44 -11.72 -8.74
CA SER A 3 -4.44 -10.65 -8.85
C SER A 3 -5.04 -9.31 -8.43
N LYS A 4 -4.19 -8.35 -8.04
CA LYS A 4 -4.55 -6.94 -7.89
C LYS A 4 -5.33 -6.46 -9.14
N PRO A 5 -6.45 -5.72 -9.01
CA PRO A 5 -6.89 -4.96 -7.84
C PRO A 5 -7.73 -5.74 -6.81
N ASP A 6 -7.74 -7.06 -6.85
CA ASP A 6 -8.31 -7.84 -5.74
C ASP A 6 -7.47 -7.66 -4.45
N PRO A 7 -8.09 -7.38 -3.28
CA PRO A 7 -7.39 -7.13 -2.02
C PRO A 7 -6.89 -8.40 -1.30
N GLU A 8 -7.21 -9.61 -1.80
CA GLU A 8 -6.96 -10.89 -1.14
C GLU A 8 -5.52 -11.03 -0.62
N VAL A 9 -4.52 -10.56 -1.37
CA VAL A 9 -3.11 -10.66 -0.97
C VAL A 9 -2.79 -9.82 0.27
N PHE A 10 -3.42 -8.65 0.42
CA PHE A 10 -3.17 -7.75 1.55
C PHE A 10 -3.95 -8.18 2.79
N LEU A 11 -5.22 -8.57 2.62
CA LEU A 11 -6.05 -9.09 3.71
C LEU A 11 -5.39 -10.32 4.36
N LYS A 12 -4.93 -11.26 3.54
CA LYS A 12 -4.21 -12.45 4.03
C LYS A 12 -2.93 -12.10 4.78
N ALA A 13 -2.16 -11.13 4.30
CA ALA A 13 -0.93 -10.72 4.97
C ALA A 13 -1.24 -10.16 6.38
N ALA A 14 -2.24 -9.29 6.49
CA ALA A 14 -2.65 -8.72 7.77
C ALA A 14 -3.22 -9.79 8.73
N ASP A 15 -4.06 -10.71 8.21
CA ASP A 15 -4.61 -11.83 8.98
C ASP A 15 -3.51 -12.74 9.53
N MET A 16 -2.50 -13.06 8.70
CA MET A 16 -1.36 -13.89 9.10
C MET A 16 -0.50 -13.23 10.19
N LEU A 17 -0.44 -11.90 10.21
CA LEU A 17 0.29 -11.12 11.20
C LEU A 17 -0.56 -10.77 12.43
N GLY A 18 -1.88 -10.98 12.38
CA GLY A 18 -2.81 -10.60 13.45
C GLY A 18 -2.94 -9.07 13.61
N ILE A 19 -2.72 -8.30 12.54
CA ILE A 19 -2.77 -6.83 12.55
C ILE A 19 -4.12 -6.37 11.98
N SER A 20 -4.72 -5.35 12.58
CA SER A 20 -5.96 -4.79 12.05
C SER A 20 -5.71 -4.08 10.71
N TYR A 21 -6.65 -4.18 9.76
CA TYR A 21 -6.45 -3.61 8.43
C TYR A 21 -6.25 -2.10 8.45
N GLY A 22 -6.93 -1.39 9.37
CA GLY A 22 -6.77 0.06 9.55
C GLY A 22 -5.39 0.50 10.06
N GLU A 23 -4.60 -0.43 10.61
CA GLU A 23 -3.22 -0.20 11.06
C GLU A 23 -2.18 -0.59 10.00
N CYS A 24 -2.63 -1.10 8.85
CA CYS A 24 -1.76 -1.46 7.74
C CYS A 24 -1.58 -0.29 6.77
N MET A 25 -0.36 -0.18 6.21
CA MET A 25 -0.01 0.71 5.11
C MET A 25 0.50 -0.15 3.95
N ILE A 26 -0.11 0.01 2.78
CA ILE A 26 0.32 -0.65 1.54
C ILE A 26 1.24 0.28 0.77
N VAL A 27 2.47 -0.17 0.53
CA VAL A 27 3.47 0.53 -0.29
C VAL A 27 3.50 -0.10 -1.68
N GLU A 28 3.28 0.69 -2.73
CA GLU A 28 3.11 0.20 -4.11
C GLU A 28 3.63 1.18 -5.17
N ASP A 29 4.00 0.67 -6.34
CA ASP A 29 4.49 1.37 -7.53
C ASP A 29 3.54 1.26 -8.75
N ALA A 30 2.38 0.61 -8.61
CA ALA A 30 1.37 0.39 -9.65
C ALA A 30 -0.06 0.68 -9.17
N ASP A 31 -0.85 1.30 -10.05
CA ASP A 31 -2.26 1.70 -9.80
C ASP A 31 -3.14 0.55 -9.29
N ALA A 32 -2.98 -0.64 -9.87
CA ALA A 32 -3.76 -1.83 -9.46
C ALA A 32 -3.49 -2.21 -7.99
N GLY A 33 -2.26 -2.03 -7.52
CA GLY A 33 -1.91 -2.31 -6.13
C GLY A 33 -2.42 -1.25 -5.15
N ILE A 34 -2.39 0.02 -5.55
CA ILE A 34 -3.05 1.10 -4.80
C ILE A 34 -4.54 0.83 -4.67
N GLU A 35 -5.21 0.46 -5.76
CA GLU A 35 -6.64 0.14 -5.74
C GLU A 35 -6.93 -1.08 -4.83
N ALA A 36 -6.11 -2.13 -4.89
CA ALA A 36 -6.23 -3.28 -4.00
C ALA A 36 -6.05 -2.89 -2.52
N GLY A 37 -5.09 -2.03 -2.18
CA GLY A 37 -4.92 -1.54 -0.80
C GLY A 37 -6.13 -0.77 -0.29
N LYS A 38 -6.71 0.08 -1.15
CA LYS A 38 -7.95 0.81 -0.83
C LYS A 38 -9.15 -0.11 -0.63
N ARG A 39 -9.32 -1.11 -1.50
CA ARG A 39 -10.37 -2.14 -1.36
C ARG A 39 -10.19 -3.00 -0.11
N ALA A 40 -8.95 -3.14 0.38
CA ALA A 40 -8.65 -3.80 1.66
C ALA A 40 -8.98 -2.93 2.89
N GLY A 41 -9.38 -1.66 2.70
CA GLY A 41 -9.61 -0.73 3.80
C GLY A 41 -8.33 -0.29 4.52
N MET A 42 -7.18 -0.39 3.83
CA MET A 42 -5.86 -0.05 4.35
C MET A 42 -5.40 1.30 3.82
N LYS A 43 -4.50 1.99 4.54
CA LYS A 43 -3.85 3.19 3.99
C LYS A 43 -2.90 2.81 2.85
N THR A 44 -2.71 3.70 1.90
CA THR A 44 -1.89 3.47 0.71
C THR A 44 -0.82 4.54 0.52
N LEU A 45 0.38 4.10 0.15
CA LEU A 45 1.53 4.94 -0.16
C LEU A 45 2.09 4.53 -1.53
N SER A 46 2.20 5.49 -2.45
CA SER A 46 2.87 5.27 -3.74
C SER A 46 4.35 5.62 -3.65
N VAL A 47 5.20 4.73 -4.17
CA VAL A 47 6.60 4.99 -4.52
C VAL A 47 6.71 4.90 -6.04
N HIS A 48 7.01 5.99 -6.75
CA HIS A 48 7.10 6.07 -8.23
C HIS A 48 5.79 6.33 -9.02
N GLY A 49 4.85 7.10 -8.45
CA GLY A 49 3.82 7.77 -9.25
C GLY A 49 2.61 6.92 -9.64
N ALA A 50 2.36 5.82 -8.91
CA ALA A 50 1.06 5.17 -8.92
C ALA A 50 -0.01 6.16 -8.42
N LYS A 51 -1.12 6.23 -9.14
CA LYS A 51 -2.11 7.28 -8.92
C LYS A 51 -3.09 6.93 -7.83
N GLY A 52 -3.49 7.98 -7.11
CA GLY A 52 -4.62 7.89 -6.19
C GLY A 52 -4.27 7.10 -4.94
N ALA A 53 -3.02 7.18 -4.48
CA ALA A 53 -2.65 6.74 -3.13
C ALA A 53 -3.09 7.79 -2.10
N ASP A 54 -3.09 7.44 -0.81
CA ASP A 54 -3.32 8.42 0.26
C ASP A 54 -2.08 9.28 0.52
N VAL A 55 -0.90 8.71 0.25
CA VAL A 55 0.40 9.39 0.30
C VAL A 55 1.15 9.08 -0.99
N GLU A 56 1.69 10.08 -1.65
CA GLU A 56 2.52 9.91 -2.84
C GLU A 56 3.93 10.42 -2.54
N ILE A 57 4.94 9.59 -2.81
CA ILE A 57 6.34 9.97 -2.75
C ILE A 57 7.06 9.50 -4.02
N ASP A 58 7.95 10.36 -4.52
CA ASP A 58 8.71 10.04 -5.74
C ASP A 58 9.84 9.04 -5.47
N ASP A 59 10.41 9.08 -4.26
CA ASP A 59 11.60 8.34 -3.88
C ASP A 59 11.61 8.07 -2.37
N LEU A 60 11.55 6.79 -1.99
CA LEU A 60 11.51 6.36 -0.59
C LEU A 60 12.83 6.63 0.13
N GLU A 61 13.96 6.45 -0.53
CA GLU A 61 15.29 6.65 0.05
C GLU A 61 15.50 8.13 0.38
N LYS A 62 15.25 9.02 -0.59
CA LYS A 62 15.31 10.47 -0.37
C LYS A 62 14.40 10.91 0.76
N ARG A 63 13.19 10.34 0.84
CA ARG A 63 12.24 10.67 1.91
C ARG A 63 12.76 10.26 3.28
N ILE A 64 13.36 9.07 3.41
CA ILE A 64 13.95 8.59 4.66
C ILE A 64 15.13 9.48 5.08
N PHE A 65 16.03 9.83 4.17
CA PHE A 65 17.17 10.68 4.52
C PHE A 65 16.78 12.13 4.83
N SER A 66 15.64 12.62 4.34
CA SER A 66 15.15 13.97 4.66
C SER A 66 14.65 14.15 6.10
N ILE A 67 14.40 13.06 6.82
CA ILE A 67 13.85 13.05 8.20
C ILE A 67 14.86 12.61 9.26
N LEU A 68 16.10 12.30 8.85
CA LEU A 68 17.24 11.99 9.71
C LEU A 68 18.15 13.21 9.84
#